data_AF-A0AAV0XRN7-F1
#
_entry.id   AF-A0AAV0XRN7-F1
#
_cell.length_a   1.000
_cell.length_b   1.000
_cell.length_c   1.000
_cell.angle_alpha   90.00
_cell.angle_beta   90.00
_cell.angle_gamma   90.00
#
_symmetry.space_group_name_H-M   'P 1'
#
loop_
_entity.id
_entity.type
_entity.pdbx_description
1 polymer ?
#
loop_
_entity_poly.entity_id
_entity_poly.type
_entity_poly.pdbx_seq_one_letter_code
_entity_poly.pdbx_strand_id
1 'polypeptide(L)'
;MRIEAGDQYLQNHIEKGKRNAIYTSPQIQNEIINISGTVIKDCIINDVKKAVAFSIMADETADISGTEQLSIGIRFFDDEKRAIREEFLGLELLENSR
;
A
#
# COMPACT_ATOMS: atom_id res chain seq x y z
N MET A 1 3.65 16.88 -11.82
CA MET A 1 3.36 15.52 -12.36
C MET A 1 4.67 14.84 -12.78
N ARG A 2 4.80 13.50 -12.79
CA ARG A 2 6.06 12.82 -13.20
C ARG A 2 6.55 13.22 -14.60
N ILE A 3 5.63 13.60 -15.50
CA ILE A 3 5.96 14.18 -16.81
C ILE A 3 6.78 15.48 -16.68
N GLU A 4 6.43 16.35 -15.73
CA GLU A 4 7.16 17.59 -15.46
C GLU A 4 8.56 17.34 -14.86
N ALA A 5 8.78 16.14 -14.31
CA ALA A 5 10.09 15.67 -13.87
C ALA A 5 10.89 14.94 -14.98
N GLY A 6 10.41 14.95 -16.23
CA GLY A 6 11.10 14.38 -17.38
C GLY A 6 10.77 12.92 -17.69
N ASP A 7 9.68 12.37 -17.14
CA ASP A 7 9.25 10.98 -17.42
C ASP A 7 8.69 10.84 -18.86
N GLN A 8 9.59 10.60 -19.80
CA GLN A 8 9.28 10.53 -21.23
C GLN A 8 8.38 9.33 -21.59
N TYR A 9 8.41 8.25 -20.80
CA TYR A 9 7.55 7.09 -21.00
C TYR A 9 6.10 7.43 -20.67
N LEU A 10 5.88 8.06 -19.51
CA LEU A 10 4.55 8.52 -19.12
C LEU A 10 4.01 9.56 -20.10
N GLN A 11 4.85 10.50 -20.55
CA GLN A 11 4.46 11.48 -21.55
C GLN A 11 3.98 10.81 -22.85
N ASN A 12 4.78 9.88 -23.40
CA ASN A 12 4.41 9.17 -24.61
C ASN A 12 3.13 8.33 -24.44
N HIS A 13 2.93 7.72 -23.27
CA HIS A 13 1.72 6.96 -22.96
C HIS A 13 0.46 7.86 -22.96
N ILE A 14 0.54 9.05 -22.38
CA ILE A 14 -0.60 9.98 -22.36
C ILE A 14 -0.86 10.58 -23.75
N GLU A 15 0.19 10.92 -24.49
CA GLU A 15 0.05 11.56 -25.81
C GLU A 15 -0.37 10.60 -26.92
N LYS A 16 0.13 9.35 -26.89
CA LYS A 16 -0.04 8.37 -27.98
C LYS A 16 -0.90 7.16 -27.59
N GLY A 17 -1.27 7.04 -26.31
CA GLY A 17 -2.09 5.95 -25.81
C GLY A 17 -3.51 5.97 -26.40
N LYS A 18 -4.12 4.79 -26.51
CA LYS A 18 -5.53 4.69 -26.87
C LYS A 18 -6.36 5.39 -25.80
N ARG A 19 -7.39 6.14 -26.19
CA ARG A 19 -8.24 6.95 -25.29
C ARG A 19 -8.78 6.16 -24.08
N ASN A 20 -9.10 4.89 -24.27
CA ASN A 20 -9.62 3.97 -23.24
C ASN A 20 -8.54 3.29 -22.38
N ALA A 21 -7.26 3.57 -22.61
CA ALA A 21 -6.13 2.93 -21.95
C ALA A 21 -5.17 3.94 -21.29
N ILE A 22 -5.61 5.18 -21.10
CA ILE A 22 -4.83 6.24 -20.44
C ILE A 22 -4.93 6.09 -18.90
N TYR A 23 -6.08 5.62 -18.40
CA TYR A 23 -6.34 5.35 -16.97
C TYR A 23 -5.98 6.51 -16.02
N THR A 24 -6.10 7.76 -16.48
CA THR A 24 -5.72 8.96 -15.71
C THR A 24 -6.85 9.58 -14.89
N SER A 25 -8.10 9.11 -15.06
CA SER A 25 -9.20 9.64 -14.26
C SER A 25 -8.99 9.28 -12.78
N PRO A 26 -9.29 10.18 -11.83
CA PRO A 26 -9.15 9.90 -10.39
C PRO A 26 -9.86 8.62 -9.95
N GLN A 27 -11.04 8.35 -10.51
CA GLN A 27 -11.83 7.15 -10.20
C GLN A 27 -11.07 5.86 -10.54
N ILE A 28 -10.63 5.72 -11.79
CA ILE A 28 -9.87 4.56 -12.26
C ILE A 28 -8.55 4.40 -11.48
N GLN A 29 -7.83 5.50 -11.24
CA GLN A 29 -6.56 5.42 -10.48
C GLN A 29 -6.78 4.92 -9.06
N ASN A 30 -7.79 5.45 -8.36
CA ASN A 30 -8.15 4.99 -7.01
C ASN A 30 -8.59 3.52 -7.00
N GLU A 31 -9.33 3.08 -8.02
CA GLU A 31 -9.72 1.67 -8.16
C GLU A 31 -8.49 0.77 -8.31
N ILE A 32 -7.56 1.12 -9.21
CA ILE A 32 -6.30 0.37 -9.39
C ILE A 32 -5.49 0.32 -8.10
N ILE A 33 -5.39 1.45 -7.39
CA ILE A 33 -4.68 1.54 -6.11
C ILE A 33 -5.34 0.60 -5.07
N ASN A 34 -6.67 0.64 -4.95
CA ASN A 34 -7.40 -0.18 -3.99
C ASN A 34 -7.29 -1.67 -4.29
N ILE A 35 -7.40 -2.08 -5.57
CA ILE A 35 -7.23 -3.46 -5.99
C ILE A 35 -5.79 -3.92 -5.69
N SER A 36 -4.80 -3.11 -6.06
CA SER A 36 -3.39 -3.42 -5.79
C SER A 36 -3.12 -3.59 -4.30
N GLY A 37 -3.63 -2.67 -3.47
CA GLY A 37 -3.52 -2.75 -2.02
C GLY A 37 -4.20 -4.01 -1.45
N THR A 38 -5.34 -4.41 -2.00
CA THR A 38 -6.04 -5.65 -1.60
C THR A 38 -5.21 -6.89 -1.95
N VAL A 39 -4.73 -6.99 -3.19
CA VAL A 39 -3.91 -8.12 -3.65
C VAL A 39 -2.62 -8.25 -2.82
N ILE A 40 -1.94 -7.14 -2.55
CA ILE A 40 -0.72 -7.14 -1.73
C ILE A 40 -1.03 -7.63 -0.31
N LYS A 41 -2.09 -7.10 0.32
CA LYS A 41 -2.51 -7.54 1.66
C LYS A 41 -2.86 -9.03 1.68
N ASP A 42 -3.62 -9.51 0.71
CA ASP A 42 -3.99 -10.93 0.62
C ASP A 42 -2.75 -11.84 0.50
N CYS A 43 -1.75 -11.43 -0.29
CA CYS A 43 -0.48 -12.14 -0.38
C CYS A 43 0.24 -12.20 0.98
N ILE A 44 0.35 -11.07 1.68
CA ILE A 44 0.96 -11.01 3.02
C ILE A 44 0.20 -11.92 4.00
N ILE A 45 -1.12 -11.83 4.03
CA ILE A 45 -1.96 -12.64 4.94
C ILE A 45 -1.85 -14.12 4.63
N ASN A 46 -1.77 -14.51 3.35
CA ASN A 46 -1.56 -15.90 2.97
C ASN A 46 -0.20 -16.44 3.43
N ASP A 47 0.85 -15.63 3.38
CA ASP A 47 2.16 -16.02 3.92
C ASP A 47 2.14 -16.12 5.45
N VAL A 48 1.55 -15.15 6.13
CA VAL A 48 1.40 -15.14 7.60
C VAL A 48 0.63 -16.37 8.08
N LYS A 49 -0.43 -16.78 7.38
CA LYS A 49 -1.23 -17.96 7.72
C LYS A 49 -0.44 -19.27 7.69
N LYS A 50 0.67 -19.34 6.95
CA LYS A 50 1.57 -20.50 6.93
C LYS A 50 2.53 -20.50 8.14
N ALA A 51 2.76 -19.35 8.77
CA ALA A 51 3.66 -19.25 9.91
C ALA A 51 3.04 -19.87 11.17
N VAL A 52 3.89 -20.49 11.99
CA VAL A 52 3.47 -21.06 13.29
C VAL A 52 2.98 -19.98 14.25
N ALA A 53 3.58 -18.79 14.18
CA ALA A 53 3.23 -17.64 15.00
C ALA A 53 3.53 -16.34 14.27
N PHE A 54 2.81 -15.29 14.64
CA PHE A 54 3.04 -13.91 14.21
C PHE A 54 2.81 -12.95 15.38
N SER A 55 3.34 -11.73 15.26
CA SER A 55 3.05 -10.62 16.15
C SER A 55 2.58 -9.41 15.35
N ILE A 56 1.62 -8.67 15.89
CA ILE A 56 1.21 -7.37 15.36
C ILE A 56 2.10 -6.29 15.96
N MET A 57 2.57 -5.39 15.11
CA MET A 57 3.30 -4.19 15.46
C MET A 57 2.38 -3.00 15.22
N ALA A 58 2.35 -2.06 16.16
CA ALA A 58 1.58 -0.84 16.02
C ALA A 58 2.44 0.34 16.45
N ASP A 59 2.50 1.38 15.62
CA ASP A 59 3.24 2.62 15.91
C ASP A 59 2.37 3.83 15.59
N GLU A 60 2.34 4.78 16.52
CA GLU A 60 1.52 5.98 16.43
C GLU A 60 2.30 7.09 15.73
N THR A 61 1.72 7.65 14.68
CA THR A 61 2.30 8.76 13.93
C THR A 61 1.27 9.87 13.79
N ALA A 62 1.68 11.11 14.03
CA ALA A 62 0.84 12.27 13.77
C ALA A 62 1.15 12.81 12.37
N ASP A 63 0.12 13.02 11.56
CA ASP A 63 0.30 13.69 10.27
C ASP A 63 0.56 15.20 10.45
N ILE A 64 0.88 15.88 9.34
CA ILE A 64 1.16 17.32 9.34
C ILE A 64 0.00 18.19 9.84
N SER A 65 -1.22 17.64 9.88
CA SER A 65 -2.43 18.32 10.37
C SER A 65 -2.70 18.05 11.86
N GLY A 66 -1.87 17.24 12.51
CA GLY A 66 -2.05 16.80 13.90
C GLY A 66 -3.06 15.68 14.07
N THR A 67 -3.46 15.01 12.98
CA THR A 67 -4.33 13.82 13.05
C THR A 67 -3.46 12.63 13.41
N GLU A 68 -3.81 11.96 14.52
CA GLU A 68 -3.16 10.72 14.94
C GLU A 68 -3.56 9.58 14.00
N GLN A 69 -2.56 8.85 13.53
CA GLN A 69 -2.71 7.67 12.69
C GLN A 69 -1.93 6.52 13.34
N LEU A 70 -2.54 5.34 13.35
CA LEU A 70 -1.89 4.12 13.82
C LEU A 70 -1.38 3.34 12.61
N SER A 71 -0.07 3.22 12.48
CA SER A 71 0.53 2.30 11.52
C SER A 71 0.49 0.87 12.06
N ILE A 72 0.04 -0.08 11.23
CA ILE A 72 -0.06 -1.48 11.59
C ILE A 72 0.92 -2.28 10.71
N GLY A 73 1.82 -2.98 11.37
CA GLY A 73 2.72 -3.96 10.76
C GLY A 73 2.47 -5.37 11.30
N ILE A 74 2.94 -6.37 10.56
CA ILE A 74 2.93 -7.76 11.00
C ILE A 74 4.33 -8.34 10.88
N ARG A 75 4.75 -9.07 11.91
CA ARG A 75 6.04 -9.76 11.97
C ARG A 75 5.82 -11.25 12.12
N PHE A 76 6.45 -12.05 11.26
CA PHE A 76 6.31 -13.51 11.26
C PHE A 76 7.59 -14.17 10.75
N PHE A 77 7.77 -15.45 11.07
CA PHE A 77 8.85 -16.25 10.48
C PHE A 77 8.36 -16.88 9.17
N ASP A 78 9.03 -16.56 8.07
CA ASP A 78 8.81 -17.14 6.76
C ASP A 78 9.70 -18.37 6.61
N ASP A 79 9.10 -19.55 6.64
CA ASP A 79 9.82 -20.82 6.55
C ASP A 79 10.41 -21.07 5.16
N GLU A 80 9.78 -20.55 4.10
CA GLU A 80 10.29 -20.67 2.73
C GLU A 80 11.60 -19.86 2.57
N LYS A 81 11.62 -18.65 3.12
CA LYS A 81 12.81 -17.76 3.08
C LYS A 81 13.77 -17.97 4.25
N ARG A 82 13.40 -18.81 5.23
CA ARG A 82 14.15 -19.05 6.48
C ARG A 82 14.53 -17.75 7.19
N ALA A 83 13.62 -16.79 7.22
CA ALA A 83 13.90 -15.44 7.74
C ALA A 83 12.69 -14.84 8.44
N ILE A 84 12.96 -13.91 9.36
CA ILE A 84 11.91 -13.04 9.92
C ILE A 84 11.53 -12.03 8.85
N ARG A 85 10.24 -11.90 8.58
CA ARG A 85 9.66 -10.86 7.73
C ARG A 85 8.82 -9.91 8.57
N GLU A 86 8.88 -8.65 8.19
CA GLU A 86 8.09 -7.55 8.74
C GLU A 86 7.40 -6.88 7.55
N GLU A 87 6.07 -6.86 7.55
CA GLU A 87 5.26 -6.37 6.43
C GLU A 87 4.27 -5.33 6.94
N PHE A 88 4.07 -4.27 6.16
CA PHE A 88 3.11 -3.21 6.47
C PHE A 88 1.70 -3.61 6.02
N LEU A 89 0.71 -3.44 6.89
CA LEU A 89 -0.69 -3.79 6.60
C LEU A 89 -1.56 -2.56 6.31
N GLY A 90 -1.29 -1.42 6.95
CA GLY A 90 -2.11 -0.23 6.75
C GLY A 90 -1.92 0.85 7.81
N LEU A 91 -2.54 1.99 7.56
CA LEU A 91 -2.74 3.07 8.51
C LEU A 91 -4.21 3.11 8.89
N GLU A 92 -4.49 3.19 10.18
CA GLU A 92 -5.84 3.43 10.71
C GLU A 92 -5.90 4.83 11.28
N LEU A 93 -6.93 5.58 10.89
CA LEU A 93 -7.18 6.90 11.47
C LEU A 93 -7.69 6.72 12.90
N LEU A 94 -7.04 7.38 13.85
CA LEU A 94 -7.53 7.45 15.22
C LEU A 94 -8.42 8.68 15.33
N GLU A 95 -9.73 8.47 15.35
CA GLU A 95 -10.63 9.54 15.75
C GLU A 95 -10.44 9.79 17.24
N ASN A 96 -10.06 11.02 17.59
CA ASN A 96 -10.00 11.48 18.97
C ASN A 96 -11.29 11.11 19.69
N SER A 97 -11.22 10.15 20.60
CA SER A 97 -12.32 9.80 21.49
C SER A 97 -12.55 10.99 22.42
N ARG A 98 -13.50 11.85 22.06
CA ARG A 98 -14.01 12.91 22.94
C ARG A 98 -15.01 12.34 23.94
#